data_AF-A0A6J4VVZ2-F1
#
_entry.id   AF-A0A6J4VVZ2-F1
#
_cell.length_a   1.000
_cell.length_b   1.000
_cell.length_c   1.000
_cell.angle_alpha   90.00
_cell.angle_beta   90.00
_cell.angle_gamma   90.00
#
_symmetry.space_group_name_H-M   'P 1'
#
loop_
_entity.id
_entity.type
_entity.pdbx_description
1 polymer ?
#
loop_
_entity_poly.entity_id
_entity_poly.type
_entity_poly.pdbx_seq_one_letter_code
_entity_poly.pdbx_strand_id
1 'polypeptide(L)'
;MRTIADFELKRFFNDGSASAARVNLSPSFAEPLSTAELLAFEPDAAARLTRLPLSYPGMHGGLELRAAIAGQYRQLSPDELSPPVVPTTPCRCCSWRRSGRAITSSSRARSISR
;
A
#
# COMPACT_ATOMS: atom_id res chain seq x y z
N MET A 1 16.07 10.04 -18.95
CA MET A 1 15.40 9.05 -18.09
C MET A 1 16.34 7.85 -17.96
N ARG A 2 16.83 7.50 -16.77
CA ARG A 2 17.68 6.31 -16.60
C ARG A 2 16.76 5.10 -16.44
N THR A 3 16.89 4.13 -17.34
CA THR A 3 16.19 2.84 -17.23
C THR A 3 16.87 2.01 -16.16
N ILE A 4 16.12 1.54 -15.17
CA ILE A 4 16.61 0.57 -14.19
C ILE A 4 16.69 -0.78 -14.91
N ALA A 5 17.86 -1.42 -14.86
CA ALA A 5 18.04 -2.74 -15.45
C ALA A 5 17.17 -3.78 -14.72
N ASP A 6 16.65 -4.76 -15.44
CA ASP A 6 15.89 -5.85 -14.85
C ASP A 6 16.79 -6.73 -13.95
N PHE A 7 16.22 -7.24 -12.87
CA PHE A 7 16.89 -8.22 -12.01
C PHE A 7 17.19 -9.50 -12.80
N GLU A 8 18.41 -10.03 -12.67
CA GLU A 8 18.86 -11.21 -13.40
C GLU A 8 17.96 -12.44 -13.17
N LEU A 9 17.44 -12.63 -11.96
CA LEU A 9 16.51 -13.72 -11.66
C LEU A 9 15.19 -13.58 -12.43
N LYS A 10 14.68 -12.35 -12.54
CA LYS A 10 13.47 -12.05 -13.33
C LYS A 10 13.72 -12.34 -14.82
N ARG A 11 14.91 -11.99 -15.33
CA ARG A 11 15.30 -12.28 -16.71
C ARG A 11 15.35 -13.79 -16.96
N PHE A 12 16.01 -14.54 -16.10
CA PHE A 12 16.08 -16.01 -16.19
C PHE A 12 14.69 -16.67 -16.29
N PHE A 13 13.76 -16.29 -15.41
CA PHE A 13 12.40 -16.87 -15.44
C PHE A 13 11.54 -16.40 -16.63
N ASN A 14 11.83 -15.23 -17.19
CA ASN A 14 11.11 -14.70 -18.35
C ASN A 14 11.73 -15.15 -19.69
N ASP A 15 12.96 -15.65 -19.67
CA ASP A 15 13.60 -16.22 -20.85
C ASP A 15 12.93 -17.55 -21.23
N GLY A 16 12.91 -17.84 -22.54
CA GLY A 16 12.24 -19.03 -23.09
C GLY A 16 12.77 -20.37 -22.56
N SER A 17 14.00 -20.40 -22.04
CA SER A 17 14.61 -21.63 -21.51
C SER A 17 13.99 -22.10 -20.19
N ALA A 18 13.62 -21.18 -19.29
CA ALA A 18 12.98 -21.53 -18.03
C ALA A 18 11.53 -21.97 -18.24
N SER A 19 10.80 -21.30 -19.14
CA SER A 19 9.41 -21.64 -19.47
C SER A 19 9.28 -22.93 -20.29
N ALA A 20 10.30 -23.31 -21.07
CA ALA A 20 10.32 -24.56 -21.83
C ALA A 20 10.81 -25.78 -21.02
N ALA A 21 11.18 -25.60 -19.76
CA ALA A 21 11.64 -26.69 -18.91
C ALA A 21 10.52 -27.72 -18.68
N ARG A 22 10.82 -29.01 -18.90
CA ARG A 22 9.85 -30.09 -18.64
C ARG A 22 9.57 -30.31 -17.15
N VAL A 23 10.55 -30.01 -16.31
CA VAL A 23 10.46 -30.12 -14.85
C VAL A 23 11.08 -28.86 -14.27
N ASN A 24 10.33 -28.16 -13.42
CA ASN A 24 10.78 -26.92 -12.80
C ASN A 24 11.13 -27.14 -11.31
N LEU A 25 12.42 -27.20 -11.00
CA LEU A 25 12.96 -27.41 -9.65
C LEU A 25 13.59 -26.13 -9.06
N SER A 26 13.46 -25.01 -9.76
CA SER A 26 14.06 -23.73 -9.39
C SER A 26 13.26 -22.81 -8.45
N PRO A 27 11.92 -22.94 -8.28
CA PRO A 27 11.17 -22.08 -7.37
C PRO A 27 11.64 -22.20 -5.92
N SER A 28 11.72 -21.06 -5.23
CA SER A 28 11.96 -21.00 -3.79
C SER A 28 10.68 -20.99 -2.96
N PHE A 29 9.52 -21.11 -3.60
CA PHE A 29 8.20 -21.11 -2.95
C PHE A 29 7.56 -22.50 -3.01
N ALA A 30 6.62 -22.76 -2.10
CA ALA A 30 5.83 -23.99 -2.07
C ALA A 30 4.85 -24.06 -3.25
N GLU A 31 4.33 -25.24 -3.59
CA GLU A 31 3.38 -25.36 -4.69
C GLU A 31 2.16 -24.43 -4.52
N PRO A 32 1.74 -23.73 -5.60
CA PRO A 32 0.62 -22.81 -5.53
C PRO A 32 -0.69 -23.58 -5.34
N LEU A 33 -1.55 -23.07 -4.48
CA LEU A 33 -2.90 -23.58 -4.27
C LEU A 33 -3.88 -22.94 -5.27
N SER A 34 -4.83 -23.73 -5.77
CA SER A 34 -5.97 -23.23 -6.52
C SER A 34 -6.91 -22.43 -5.62
N THR A 35 -7.74 -21.57 -6.22
CA THR A 35 -8.75 -20.81 -5.47
C THR A 35 -9.74 -21.72 -4.75
N ALA A 36 -10.09 -22.86 -5.35
CA ALA A 36 -10.98 -23.84 -4.73
C ALA A 36 -10.35 -24.46 -3.48
N GLU A 37 -9.06 -24.83 -3.54
CA GLU A 37 -8.33 -25.34 -2.39
C GLU A 37 -8.24 -24.29 -1.29
N LEU A 38 -7.90 -23.04 -1.62
CA LEU A 38 -7.83 -21.93 -0.66
C LEU A 38 -9.16 -21.69 0.05
N LEU A 39 -10.28 -21.72 -0.67
CA LEU A 39 -11.61 -21.51 -0.09
C LEU A 39 -12.09 -22.71 0.76
N ALA A 40 -11.50 -23.89 0.57
CA ALA A 40 -11.83 -25.08 1.36
C ALA A 40 -11.20 -25.08 2.76
N PHE A 41 -10.25 -24.18 3.06
CA PHE A 41 -9.63 -24.09 4.38
C PHE A 41 -10.59 -23.62 5.48
N GLU A 42 -11.59 -22.81 5.12
CA GLU A 42 -12.50 -22.19 6.08
C GLU A 42 -13.96 -22.44 5.66
N PRO A 43 -14.84 -22.79 6.61
CA PRO A 43 -16.27 -22.89 6.31
C PRO A 43 -16.81 -21.53 5.83
N ASP A 44 -17.74 -21.57 4.88
CA ASP A 44 -18.41 -20.40 4.30
C ASP A 44 -17.51 -19.36 3.62
N ALA A 45 -16.22 -19.65 3.36
CA ALA A 45 -15.28 -18.70 2.78
C ALA A 45 -15.75 -18.16 1.41
N ALA A 46 -16.29 -19.02 0.55
CA ALA A 46 -16.83 -18.63 -0.75
C ALA A 46 -17.98 -17.63 -0.60
N ALA A 47 -18.93 -17.90 0.31
CA ALA A 47 -20.07 -17.02 0.55
C ALA A 47 -19.62 -15.69 1.16
N ARG A 48 -18.65 -15.71 2.08
CA ARG A 48 -18.04 -14.49 2.64
C ARG A 48 -17.37 -13.65 1.55
N LEU A 49 -16.58 -14.27 0.67
CA LEU A 49 -15.90 -13.60 -0.43
C LEU A 49 -16.88 -12.88 -1.36
N THR A 50 -18.00 -13.53 -1.73
CA THR A 50 -19.01 -12.91 -2.61
C THR A 50 -19.75 -11.72 -1.98
N ARG A 51 -19.71 -11.59 -0.66
CA ARG A 51 -20.34 -10.47 0.08
C ARG A 51 -19.37 -9.34 0.40
N LEU A 52 -18.07 -9.48 0.06
CA LEU A 52 -17.11 -8.44 0.36
C LEU A 52 -17.38 -7.18 -0.49
N PRO A 53 -17.52 -6.00 0.13
CA PRO A 53 -17.64 -4.75 -0.61
C PRO A 53 -16.33 -4.46 -1.34
N LEU A 54 -16.40 -4.16 -2.63
CA LEU A 54 -15.25 -3.81 -3.48
C LEU A 54 -14.81 -2.34 -3.31
N SER A 55 -14.99 -1.80 -2.10
CA SER A 55 -14.48 -0.48 -1.72
C SER A 55 -12.98 -0.53 -1.45
N TYR A 56 -12.32 0.63 -1.46
CA TYR A 56 -10.92 0.72 -1.08
C TYR A 56 -10.71 0.19 0.35
N PRO A 57 -9.86 -0.84 0.55
CA PRO A 57 -9.43 -1.19 1.88
C PRO A 57 -8.60 -0.02 2.45
N GLY A 58 -8.48 0.04 3.78
CA GLY A 58 -7.58 0.99 4.42
C GLY A 58 -6.16 0.89 3.84
N MET A 59 -5.43 2.02 3.82
CA MET A 59 -4.10 2.15 3.20
C MET A 59 -3.09 1.07 3.64
N HIS A 60 -3.29 0.49 4.83
CA HIS A 60 -2.40 -0.49 5.44
C HIS A 60 -3.06 -1.88 5.62
N GLY A 61 -4.15 -2.13 4.90
CA GLY A 61 -4.94 -3.36 5.03
C GLY A 61 -5.95 -3.32 6.19
N GLY A 62 -6.88 -4.27 6.15
CA GLY A 62 -7.91 -4.43 7.19
C GLY A 62 -7.32 -4.83 8.54
N LEU A 63 -7.99 -4.45 9.63
CA LEU A 63 -7.56 -4.82 10.99
C LEU A 63 -7.51 -6.34 11.19
N GLU A 64 -8.49 -7.07 10.66
CA GLU A 64 -8.54 -8.55 10.74
C GLU A 64 -7.30 -9.18 10.10
N LEU A 65 -6.88 -8.71 8.92
CA LEU A 65 -5.67 -9.16 8.25
C LEU A 65 -4.41 -8.86 9.06
N ARG A 66 -4.28 -7.63 9.57
CA ARG A 66 -3.12 -7.23 10.38
C ARG A 66 -3.03 -8.04 11.67
N ALA A 67 -4.16 -8.29 12.33
CA ALA A 67 -4.21 -9.12 13.53
C ALA A 67 -3.80 -10.57 13.26
N ALA A 68 -4.30 -11.17 12.17
CA ALA A 68 -3.94 -12.51 11.77
C ALA A 68 -2.44 -12.65 11.46
N ILE A 69 -1.86 -11.68 10.75
CA ILE A 69 -0.41 -11.66 10.45
C ILE A 69 0.40 -11.49 11.74
N ALA A 70 0.07 -10.48 12.57
CA ALA A 70 0.78 -10.20 13.82
C ALA A 70 0.81 -11.42 14.75
N GLY A 71 -0.30 -12.17 14.84
CA GLY A 71 -0.39 -13.40 15.62
C GLY A 71 0.59 -14.52 15.22
N GLN A 72 1.17 -14.46 14.01
CA GLN A 72 2.20 -15.41 13.56
C GLN A 72 3.61 -15.06 14.05
N TYR A 73 3.82 -13.86 14.60
CA TYR A 73 5.13 -13.37 15.00
C TYR A 73 5.15 -13.06 16.51
N ARG A 74 6.19 -13.55 17.21
CA ARG A 74 6.25 -13.50 18.68
C ARG A 74 6.25 -12.09 19.30
N GLN A 75 6.64 -11.07 18.56
CA GLN A 75 6.89 -9.71 19.06
C GLN A 75 6.36 -8.65 18.10
N LEU A 76 5.27 -8.95 17.40
CA LEU A 76 4.67 -8.01 16.46
C LEU A 76 3.23 -7.74 16.87
N SER A 77 2.88 -6.47 17.06
CA SER A 77 1.51 -6.03 17.23
C SER A 77 0.88 -5.63 15.88
N PRO A 78 -0.46 -5.64 15.76
CA PRO A 78 -1.12 -5.27 14.51
C PRO A 78 -0.86 -3.82 14.07
N ASP A 79 -0.53 -2.94 15.00
CA ASP A 79 -0.25 -1.52 14.74
C ASP A 79 1.14 -1.30 14.14
N GLU A 80 2.08 -2.20 14.39
CA GLU A 80 3.42 -2.17 13.80
C GLU A 80 3.43 -2.60 12.33
N LEU A 81 2.35 -3.23 11.84
CA LEU A 81 2.16 -3.52 10.42
C LEU A 81 1.68 -2.30 9.62
N SER A 82 1.28 -1.22 10.30
CA SER A 82 1.07 0.08 9.67
C SER A 82 2.29 0.99 9.93
N PRO A 83 2.75 1.78 8.94
CA PRO A 83 3.70 2.84 9.23
C PRO A 83 3.11 3.75 10.31
N PRO A 84 3.95 4.31 11.21
CA PRO A 84 3.46 5.21 12.23
C PRO A 84 2.67 6.31 11.54
N VAL A 85 1.47 6.61 12.06
CA VAL A 85 0.75 7.83 11.72
C VAL A 85 1.71 8.96 12.09
N VAL A 86 2.41 9.50 11.09
CA VAL A 86 3.22 10.69 11.29
C VAL A 86 2.21 11.71 11.79
N PRO A 87 2.30 12.19 13.05
CA PRO A 87 1.41 13.24 13.48
C PRO A 87 1.60 14.35 12.46
N THR A 88 0.52 14.73 11.79
CA THR A 88 0.48 15.96 11.00
C THR A 88 0.69 17.08 12.00
N THR A 89 1.95 17.30 12.37
CA THR A 89 2.39 18.46 13.09
C THR A 89 1.92 19.59 12.18
N PRO A 90 0.98 20.43 12.61
CA PRO A 90 0.50 21.50 11.76
C PRO A 90 1.73 22.32 11.37
N CYS A 91 2.14 22.25 10.10
CA CYS A 91 3.20 23.09 9.59
C CYS A 91 2.84 24.53 9.96
N ARG A 92 3.82 25.32 10.42
CA ARG A 92 3.61 26.75 10.77
C ARG A 92 2.95 27.56 9.63
N CYS A 93 2.99 27.07 8.39
CA CYS A 93 2.28 27.64 7.24
C CYS A 93 0.75 27.54 7.36
N CYS A 94 0.22 26.50 8.02
CA CYS A 94 -1.23 26.27 8.14
C CYS A 94 -1.88 27.01 9.32
N SER A 95 -1.12 27.42 10.34
CA SER A 95 -1.66 28.19 11.47
C SER A 95 -2.01 29.64 11.08
N TRP A 96 -1.37 30.21 10.05
CA TRP A 96 -1.65 31.57 9.57
C TRP A 96 -3.03 31.72 8.92
N ARG A 97 -3.65 30.64 8.42
CA ARG A 97 -4.96 30.72 7.74
C ARG A 97 -6.16 30.65 8.71
N ARG A 98 -5.95 30.29 9.99
CA ARG A 98 -7.01 30.25 11.01
C ARG A 98 -7.01 31.45 11.97
N SER A 99 -5.95 32.25 12.02
CA SER A 99 -5.96 33.52 12.74
C SER A 99 -6.59 34.60 11.88
N GLY A 100 -7.91 34.73 11.97
CA GLY A 100 -8.69 35.80 11.35
C GLY A 100 -8.21 37.19 11.79
N ARG A 101 -7.25 37.75 11.05
CA ARG A 101 -7.07 39.20 10.93
C ARG A 101 -7.47 39.58 9.52
N ALA A 102 -8.62 40.23 9.44
CA ALA A 102 -8.98 41.06 8.30
C ALA A 102 -7.81 41.99 8.00
N ILE A 103 -7.12 41.76 6.88
CA ILE A 103 -6.27 42.78 6.30
C ILE A 103 -7.24 43.73 5.63
N THR A 104 -7.59 44.79 6.35
CA THR A 104 -8.23 45.96 5.77
C THR A 104 -7.33 46.48 4.65
N SER A 105 -7.92 46.60 3.47
CA SER A 105 -7.33 47.23 2.30
C SER A 105 -6.91 48.66 2.64
N SER A 106 -5.62 48.90 2.85
CA SER A 106 -5.05 50.24 2.74
C SER A 106 -4.43 50.33 1.36
N SER A 107 -5.22 50.81 0.42
CA SER A 107 -4.80 51.23 -0.91
C SER A 107 -3.85 52.41 -0.79
N ARG A 108 -2.54 52.19 -0.89
CA ARG A 108 -1.60 53.22 -1.32
C ARG A 108 -1.25 52.95 -2.77
N ALA A 109 -1.96 53.64 -3.65
CA ALA A 109 -1.57 53.86 -5.02
C ALA A 109 -0.15 54.44 -5.06
N ARG A 110 0.75 53.79 -5.80
CA ARG A 110 1.86 54.46 -6.48
C ARG A 110 1.77 54.14 -7.95
N SER A 111 1.35 55.17 -8.67
CA SER A 111 1.49 55.38 -10.10
C SER A 111 2.90 55.01 -10.58
N ILE A 112 2.97 54.11 -11.56
CA ILE A 112 4.08 54.07 -12.51
C ILE A 112 3.50 54.51 -13.85
N SER A 113 3.78 55.77 -14.16
CA SER A 113 3.66 56.37 -15.47
C SER A 113 4.64 55.72 -16.45
N ARG A 114 4.21 55.70 -17.71
CA ARG A 114 4.84 55.12 -18.92
C ARG A 114 6.33 55.35 -19.05
#